data_AF-A0A963QL76-F1
#
_entry.id   AF-A0A963QL76-F1
#
_cell.length_a   1.000
_cell.length_b   1.000
_cell.length_c   1.000
_cell.angle_alpha   90.00
_cell.angle_beta   90.00
_cell.angle_gamma   90.00
#
_symmetry.space_group_name_H-M   'P 1'
#
loop_
_entity.id
_entity.type
_entity.pdbx_description
1 polymer ?
#
loop_
_entity_poly.entity_id
_entity_poly.type
_entity_poly.pdbx_seq_one_letter_code
_entity_poly.pdbx_strand_id
1 'polypeptide(L)'
;MTSNLFPIDGEEFVGHFRPVPNHLNDNASFDFGNGGCLFETYGAELDHILRQPAEHVWTILDVDGELMIASGYHFVNRMGYILTERPWPEHCLIEVDLSDDDGIGGQP
;
A
#
# COMPACT_ATOMS: atom_id res chain seq x y z
N MET A 1 17.59 -9.06 10.82
CA MET A 1 16.86 -7.84 10.44
C MET A 1 15.43 -8.12 10.84
N THR A 2 14.99 -7.56 11.95
CA THR A 2 13.66 -7.80 12.51
C THR A 2 12.72 -6.93 11.70
N SER A 3 11.91 -7.53 10.83
CA SER A 3 10.81 -6.79 10.21
C SER A 3 9.79 -6.56 11.30
N ASN A 4 9.70 -5.33 11.79
CA ASN A 4 8.64 -4.96 12.71
C ASN A 4 7.32 -4.92 11.92
N LEU A 5 6.39 -5.82 12.26
CA LEU A 5 5.01 -5.70 11.83
C LEU A 5 4.34 -4.66 12.74
N PHE A 6 3.93 -3.56 12.15
CA PHE A 6 3.04 -2.60 12.80
C PHE A 6 1.67 -2.75 12.14
N PRO A 7 0.66 -3.29 12.83
CA PRO A 7 -0.70 -3.20 12.34
C PRO A 7 -1.07 -1.72 12.41
N ILE A 8 -1.05 -1.06 11.26
CA ILE A 8 -1.52 0.31 11.11
C ILE A 8 -2.61 0.30 10.05
N ASP A 9 -3.74 0.92 10.35
CA ASP A 9 -4.85 1.02 9.43
C ASP A 9 -4.52 1.97 8.26
N GLY A 10 -5.34 1.94 7.21
CA GLY A 10 -5.16 2.78 6.02
C GLY A 10 -5.01 4.27 6.35
N GLU A 11 -5.72 4.78 7.36
CA GLU A 11 -5.64 6.17 7.79
C GLU A 11 -4.29 6.53 8.41
N GLU A 12 -3.75 5.67 9.30
CA GLU A 12 -2.41 5.85 9.86
C GLU A 12 -1.36 5.75 8.76
N PHE A 13 -1.48 4.80 7.83
CA PHE A 13 -0.59 4.69 6.68
C PHE A 13 -0.53 5.99 5.88
N VAL A 14 -1.68 6.62 5.61
CA VAL A 14 -1.74 7.93 4.95
C VAL A 14 -1.08 9.02 5.77
N GLY A 15 -1.36 9.08 7.07
CA GLY A 15 -0.79 10.09 7.97
C GLY A 15 0.73 10.01 8.08
N HIS A 16 1.26 8.79 8.17
CA HIS A 16 2.70 8.53 8.35
C HIS A 16 3.48 8.67 7.06
N PHE A 17 3.00 8.07 5.96
CA PHE A 17 3.77 7.92 4.72
C PHE A 17 3.31 8.82 3.58
N ARG A 18 2.04 9.26 3.59
CA ARG A 18 1.42 10.08 2.54
C ARG A 18 1.54 9.43 1.16
N PRO A 19 0.68 8.45 0.83
CA PRO A 19 0.67 7.85 -0.48
C PRO A 19 0.33 8.90 -1.55
N VAL A 20 1.05 8.81 -2.66
CA VAL A 20 0.90 9.69 -3.80
C VAL A 20 -0.14 9.08 -4.74
N PRO A 21 -1.20 9.83 -5.11
CA PRO A 21 -2.19 9.33 -6.04
C PRO A 21 -1.58 9.07 -7.41
N ASN A 22 -2.07 8.03 -8.07
CA ASN A 22 -1.59 7.62 -9.38
C ASN A 22 -2.07 8.60 -10.46
N HIS A 23 -1.21 9.56 -10.80
CA HIS A 23 -1.49 10.56 -11.84
C HIS A 23 -1.53 9.99 -13.27
N LEU A 24 -1.15 8.72 -13.48
CA LEU A 24 -1.20 8.06 -14.78
C LEU A 24 -2.54 7.36 -15.01
N ASN A 25 -3.29 7.08 -13.94
CA ASN A 25 -4.56 6.38 -13.99
C ASN A 25 -5.57 7.04 -13.04
N ASP A 26 -6.46 7.85 -13.60
CA ASP A 26 -7.54 8.51 -12.85
C ASP A 26 -8.54 7.54 -12.20
N ASN A 27 -8.52 6.26 -12.59
CA ASN A 27 -9.37 5.19 -12.04
C ASN A 27 -8.53 4.13 -11.30
N ALA A 28 -7.38 4.53 -10.75
CA ALA A 28 -6.58 3.68 -9.90
C ALA A 28 -7.38 3.21 -8.66
N SER A 29 -7.13 1.97 -8.24
CA SER A 29 -7.70 1.41 -7.01
C SER A 29 -6.86 1.83 -5.78
N PHE A 30 -7.26 1.37 -4.58
CA PHE A 30 -6.66 1.79 -3.30
C PHE A 30 -6.75 3.31 -3.11
N ASP A 31 -7.98 3.81 -3.02
CA ASP A 31 -8.26 5.18 -2.60
C ASP A 31 -8.24 5.24 -1.08
N PHE A 32 -7.32 6.03 -0.52
CA PHE A 32 -7.27 6.30 0.92
C PHE A 32 -7.86 7.68 1.26
N GLY A 33 -8.85 8.14 0.50
CA GLY A 33 -9.51 9.44 0.65
C GLY A 33 -8.85 10.60 -0.10
N ASN A 34 -7.80 10.36 -0.90
CA ASN A 34 -7.10 11.42 -1.66
C ASN A 34 -6.76 11.02 -3.11
N GLY A 35 -7.50 10.07 -3.68
CA GLY A 35 -7.28 9.50 -5.00
C GLY A 35 -6.72 8.08 -4.93
N GLY A 36 -6.96 7.30 -5.98
CA GLY A 36 -6.42 5.94 -6.12
C GLY A 36 -4.89 5.95 -6.19
N CYS A 37 -4.25 5.23 -5.29
CA CYS A 37 -2.78 5.21 -5.14
C CYS A 37 -2.12 3.95 -5.72
N LEU A 38 -2.90 3.02 -6.28
CA LEU A 38 -2.37 1.79 -6.87
C LEU A 38 -1.74 2.05 -8.25
N PHE A 39 -0.47 1.69 -8.39
CA PHE A 39 0.25 1.64 -9.65
C PHE A 39 0.36 0.19 -10.15
N GLU A 40 0.06 -0.03 -11.42
CA GLU A 40 0.13 -1.37 -12.02
C GLU A 40 1.56 -1.93 -12.07
N THR A 41 1.65 -3.25 -12.21
CA THR A 41 2.93 -3.98 -12.27
C THR A 41 3.52 -4.10 -13.68
N TYR A 42 3.02 -3.30 -14.63
CA TYR A 42 3.48 -3.27 -16.02
C TYR A 42 3.26 -1.89 -16.66
N GLY A 43 3.78 -1.71 -17.87
CA GLY A 43 3.55 -0.50 -18.66
C GLY A 43 4.25 0.75 -18.11
N ALA A 44 3.64 1.91 -18.36
CA ALA A 44 4.18 3.21 -17.96
C ALA A 44 4.17 3.42 -16.43
N GLU A 45 3.22 2.81 -15.73
CA GLU A 45 3.11 2.87 -14.26
C GLU A 45 4.27 2.16 -13.59
N LEU A 46 4.61 0.95 -14.04
CA LEU A 46 5.79 0.24 -13.54
C LEU A 46 7.07 1.03 -13.84
N ASP A 47 7.23 1.56 -15.06
CA ASP A 47 8.41 2.35 -15.42
C ASP A 47 8.53 3.63 -14.56
N HIS A 48 7.41 4.25 -14.19
CA HIS A 48 7.39 5.35 -13.23
C HIS A 48 7.88 4.91 -11.86
N ILE A 49 7.32 3.81 -11.33
CA ILE A 49 7.67 3.27 -10.00
C ILE A 49 9.14 2.82 -9.95
N LEU A 50 9.66 2.21 -11.01
CA LEU A 50 11.06 1.78 -11.10
C LEU A 50 12.07 2.94 -11.13
N ARG A 51 11.61 4.16 -11.45
CA ARG A 51 12.44 5.37 -11.39
C ARG A 51 12.43 6.03 -10.01
N GLN A 52 11.52 5.62 -9.13
CA GLN A 52 11.45 6.13 -7.77
C GLN A 52 12.43 5.40 -6.87
N PRO A 53 12.93 6.06 -5.81
CA PRO A 53 13.74 5.41 -4.80
C PRO A 53 12.95 4.29 -4.11
N ALA A 54 13.58 3.11 -3.96
CA ALA A 54 12.93 1.91 -3.39
C ALA A 54 12.37 2.13 -1.98
N GLU A 55 12.97 3.04 -1.22
CA GLU A 55 12.53 3.43 0.13
C GLU A 55 11.18 4.16 0.14
N HIS A 56 10.69 4.64 -1.01
CA HIS A 56 9.37 5.25 -1.17
C HIS A 56 8.35 4.32 -1.82
N VAL A 57 8.77 3.13 -2.21
CA VAL A 57 7.92 2.17 -2.91
C VAL A 57 7.48 1.08 -1.96
N TRP A 58 6.19 0.82 -2.00
CA TRP A 58 5.52 -0.26 -1.31
C TRP A 58 4.86 -1.18 -2.31
N THR A 59 4.78 -2.46 -1.98
CA THR A 59 4.08 -3.46 -2.79
C THR A 59 2.82 -3.88 -2.08
N ILE A 60 1.69 -3.84 -2.77
CA ILE A 60 0.45 -4.50 -2.32
C ILE A 60 0.60 -5.99 -2.58
N LEU A 61 0.43 -6.78 -1.53
CA LEU A 61 0.40 -8.23 -1.56
C LEU A 61 -1.02 -8.73 -1.28
N ASP A 62 -1.42 -9.77 -2.00
CA ASP A 62 -2.61 -10.57 -1.69
C ASP A 62 -2.13 -11.88 -1.06
N VAL A 63 -2.46 -12.10 0.21
CA VAL A 63 -2.02 -13.28 0.97
C VAL A 63 -3.26 -13.95 1.53
N ASP A 64 -3.63 -15.07 0.91
CA ASP A 64 -4.81 -15.87 1.31
C ASP A 64 -6.11 -15.05 1.39
N GLY A 65 -6.24 -14.03 0.54
CA GLY A 65 -7.41 -13.13 0.48
C GLY A 65 -7.32 -11.89 1.37
N GLU A 66 -6.23 -11.74 2.12
CA GLU A 66 -5.92 -10.56 2.93
C GLU A 66 -4.93 -9.65 2.19
N LEU A 67 -5.20 -8.34 2.19
CA LEU A 67 -4.37 -7.37 1.51
C LEU A 67 -3.33 -6.78 2.47
N MET A 68 -2.06 -6.91 2.11
CA MET A 68 -0.94 -6.41 2.89
C MET A 68 -0.10 -5.41 2.10
N ILE A 69 0.42 -4.38 2.77
CA ILE A 69 1.38 -3.42 2.22
C ILE A 69 2.78 -3.78 2.71
N ALA A 70 3.65 -4.23 1.81
CA ALA A 70 5.03 -4.59 2.12
C ALA A 70 6.00 -3.53 1.61
N SER A 71 6.98 -3.15 2.43
CA SER A 71 8.04 -2.22 2.00
C SER A 71 8.93 -2.83 0.91
N GLY A 72 9.32 -1.99 -0.05
CA GLY A 72 10.18 -2.37 -1.16
C GLY A 72 9.45 -3.12 -2.28
N TYR A 73 10.24 -3.71 -3.18
CA TYR A 73 9.73 -4.43 -4.35
C TYR A 73 9.58 -5.92 -4.06
N HIS A 74 8.34 -6.38 -4.00
CA HIS A 74 8.02 -7.80 -3.95
C HIS A 74 7.64 -8.28 -5.35
N PHE A 75 8.00 -9.52 -5.68
CA PHE A 75 7.76 -10.10 -7.00
C PHE A 75 6.70 -11.21 -6.99
N VAL A 76 6.29 -11.69 -5.83
CA VAL A 76 5.35 -12.79 -5.66
C VAL A 76 4.09 -12.26 -4.99
N ASN A 77 2.91 -12.77 -5.40
CA ASN A 77 1.60 -12.39 -4.84
C ASN A 77 1.36 -10.88 -4.79
N ARG A 78 1.89 -10.14 -5.77
CA ARG A 78 1.77 -8.69 -5.84
C ARG A 78 0.56 -8.27 -6.66
N MET A 79 -0.24 -7.36 -6.13
CA MET A 79 -1.34 -6.71 -6.86
C MET A 79 -0.84 -5.46 -7.60
N GLY A 80 0.03 -4.68 -6.97
CA GLY A 80 0.55 -3.44 -7.52
C GLY A 80 1.52 -2.77 -6.56
N TYR A 81 1.86 -1.52 -6.87
CA TYR A 81 2.77 -0.71 -6.08
C TYR A 81 2.08 0.56 -5.56
N ILE A 82 2.51 1.04 -4.40
CA ILE A 82 2.15 2.36 -3.87
C ILE A 82 3.43 3.18 -3.75
N LEU A 83 3.35 4.43 -4.19
CA LEU A 83 4.40 5.42 -4.00
C LEU A 83 4.05 6.32 -2.81
N THR A 84 5.00 6.58 -1.92
CA THR A 84 4.80 7.46 -0.75
C THR A 84 5.72 8.68 -0.80
N GLU A 85 5.25 9.83 -0.30
CA GLU A 85 6.10 11.03 -0.19
C GLU A 85 7.22 10.84 0.83
N ARG A 86 6.98 10.02 1.86
CA ARG A 86 7.97 9.73 2.90
C ARG A 86 8.55 8.33 2.73
N PRO A 87 9.86 8.16 2.99
CA PRO A 87 10.49 6.86 2.91
C PRO A 87 10.08 5.97 4.10
N TRP A 88 10.09 4.66 3.90
CA TRP A 88 10.00 3.72 5.01
C TRP A 88 11.31 3.69 5.81
N PRO A 89 11.25 3.68 7.15
CA PRO A 89 12.45 3.75 7.99
C PRO A 89 13.26 2.44 8.00
N GLU A 90 12.59 1.29 7.87
CA GLU A 90 13.18 -0.04 7.81
C GLU A 90 12.23 -1.00 7.06
N HIS A 91 12.74 -2.16 6.61
CA HIS A 91 11.95 -3.13 5.86
C HIS A 91 10.79 -3.70 6.71
N CYS A 92 9.64 -3.04 6.65
CA CYS A 92 8.42 -3.38 7.36
C CYS A 92 7.37 -4.04 6.45
N LEU A 93 6.46 -4.77 7.08
CA LEU A 93 5.24 -5.29 6.50
C LEU A 93 4.07 -4.74 7.31
N ILE A 94 3.09 -4.18 6.63
CA ILE A 94 1.89 -3.58 7.20
C ILE A 94 0.72 -4.41 6.68
N GLU A 95 -0.08 -4.91 7.59
CA GLU A 95 -1.37 -5.52 7.24
C GLU A 95 -2.38 -4.39 7.08
N VAL A 96 -3.08 -4.33 5.96
CA VAL A 96 -4.15 -3.37 5.77
C VAL A 96 -5.44 -4.08 6.09
N ASP A 97 -5.97 -3.80 7.27
CA ASP A 97 -7.34 -4.15 7.58
C ASP A 97 -8.25 -3.29 6.69
N LEU A 98 -8.84 -3.95 5.70
CA LEU A 98 -9.91 -3.39 4.86
C LEU A 98 -11.28 -3.79 5.41
N SER A 99 -11.34 -4.28 6.65
CA SER A 99 -12.59 -4.40 7.38
C SER A 99 -13.07 -2.97 7.62
N ASP A 100 -13.78 -2.41 6.64
CA ASP A 100 -14.73 -1.36 6.92
C ASP A 100 -15.59 -1.91 8.06
N ASP A 101 -15.40 -1.38 9.27
CA ASP A 101 -16.25 -1.63 10.42
C ASP A 101 -17.63 -1.10 10.03
N ASP A 102 -18.36 -1.90 9.24
CA ASP A 102 -19.81 -1.86 9.24
C ASP A 102 -20.18 -2.27 10.65
N GLY A 103 -20.31 -1.24 11.49
CA GLY A 103 -20.87 -1.33 12.81
C GLY A 103 -22.24 -1.99 12.74
N ILE A 104 -22.27 -3.30 12.81
CA ILE A 104 -23.43 -4.10 13.19
C ILE A 104 -23.07 -4.89 14.42
N GLY A 105 -23.45 -4.28 15.55
CA GLY A 105 -23.30 -4.85 16.87
C GLY A 105 -23.90 -6.24 17.02
N GLY A 106 -23.37 -6.96 18.01
CA GLY A 106 -23.88 -8.27 18.38
C GLY A 106 -23.11 -8.89 19.52
N GLN A 107 -22.85 -8.13 20.59
CA GLN A 107 -22.44 -8.75 21.85
C GLN A 107 -23.68 -9.39 22.50
N PRO A 108 -23.69 -10.69 22.83
CA PRO A 108 -24.75 -11.26 23.66
C PRO A 108 -24.66 -10.79 25.12
#